data_AF-A0A9E7JTI1-F1
#
_entry.id   AF-A0A9E7JTI1-F1
#
_cell.length_a   1.000
_cell.length_b   1.000
_cell.length_c   1.000
_cell.angle_alpha   90.00
_cell.angle_beta   90.00
_cell.angle_gamma   90.00
#
_symmetry.space_group_name_H-M   'P 1'
#
loop_
_entity.id
_entity.type
_entity.pdbx_description
1 polymer ?
#
loop_
_entity_poly.entity_id
_entity_poly.type
_entity_poly.pdbx_seq_one_letter_code
_entity_poly.pdbx_strand_id
1 'polypeptide(L)'
;MEELVRLTSNQQTLNHPLQKKWIEEELDGSIRLLDLCSAVISSLAAMKEHIHSLQLALRKRDDAAIVSKVNDYVPFGRKAEKDMKSYFRSLKQQEGKRIDDDDDDDLPIRLLMEAKVATVSLLRLVSSFLSTQTRRPKSSRWSFVSKAVSKRKVAASKEEEHGVADDDSLLQAPSQLQTLEVGIEGIESGLDCLFRQLI
;
A
#
# COMPACT_ATOMS: atom_id res chain seq x y z
N MET A 1 -56.57 12.06 -13.81
CA MET A 1 -55.77 10.87 -13.43
C MET A 1 -54.68 10.53 -14.44
N GLU A 2 -54.69 11.10 -15.65
CA GLU A 2 -53.65 10.85 -16.67
C GLU A 2 -52.41 11.77 -16.54
N GLU A 3 -52.54 12.90 -15.84
CA GLU A 3 -51.44 13.86 -15.65
C GLU A 3 -50.40 13.39 -14.61
N LEU A 4 -50.81 12.55 -13.65
CA LEU A 4 -49.93 11.99 -12.62
C LEU A 4 -49.05 10.84 -13.15
N VAL A 5 -49.57 10.07 -14.12
CA VAL A 5 -48.85 8.94 -14.75
C VAL A 5 -47.76 9.43 -15.74
N ARG A 6 -47.94 10.61 -16.33
CA ARG A 6 -46.92 11.22 -17.20
C ARG A 6 -45.72 11.76 -16.42
N LEU A 7 -45.91 12.18 -15.16
CA LEU A 7 -44.82 12.67 -14.31
C LEU A 7 -43.91 11.53 -13.85
N THR A 8 -44.46 10.40 -13.41
CA THR A 8 -43.67 9.22 -13.03
C THR A 8 -42.94 8.58 -14.22
N SER A 9 -43.57 8.53 -15.39
CA SER A 9 -42.95 8.02 -16.62
C SER A 9 -41.81 8.92 -17.14
N ASN A 10 -41.93 10.25 -17.01
CA ASN A 10 -40.84 11.17 -17.34
C ASN A 10 -39.71 11.10 -16.30
N GLN A 11 -40.00 10.88 -15.01
CA GLN A 11 -38.96 10.67 -14.00
C GLN A 11 -38.16 9.40 -14.26
N GLN A 12 -38.80 8.28 -14.58
CA GLN A 12 -38.10 7.03 -14.94
C GLN A 12 -37.23 7.19 -16.20
N THR A 13 -37.71 7.94 -17.20
CA THR A 13 -36.98 8.17 -18.46
C THR A 13 -35.78 9.12 -18.29
N LEU A 14 -35.87 10.11 -17.38
CA LEU A 14 -34.75 11.01 -17.05
C LEU A 14 -33.75 10.37 -16.07
N ASN A 15 -34.22 9.48 -15.19
CA ASN A 15 -33.37 8.76 -14.25
C ASN A 15 -32.52 7.71 -14.95
N HIS A 16 -32.99 7.06 -16.02
CA HIS A 16 -32.23 6.00 -16.69
C HIS A 16 -30.88 6.49 -17.28
N PRO A 17 -30.77 7.65 -17.97
CA PRO A 17 -29.48 8.20 -18.39
C PRO A 17 -28.58 8.64 -17.22
N LEU A 18 -29.16 9.18 -16.15
CA LEU A 18 -28.42 9.62 -14.96
C LEU A 18 -27.86 8.43 -14.17
N GLN A 19 -28.67 7.38 -13.97
CA GLN A 19 -28.31 6.12 -13.35
C GLN A 19 -27.24 5.39 -14.17
N LYS A 20 -27.41 5.31 -15.50
CA LYS A 20 -26.38 4.74 -16.39
C LYS A 20 -25.05 5.46 -16.24
N LYS A 21 -25.07 6.80 -16.27
CA LYS A 21 -23.86 7.61 -16.10
C LYS A 21 -23.20 7.38 -14.73
N TRP A 22 -24.00 7.28 -13.66
CA TRP A 22 -23.48 7.01 -12.32
C TRP A 22 -22.85 5.61 -12.22
N ILE A 23 -23.48 4.58 -12.79
CA ILE A 23 -22.94 3.21 -12.86
C ILE A 23 -21.61 3.21 -13.64
N GLU A 24 -21.54 3.91 -14.77
CA GLU A 24 -20.29 4.04 -15.55
C GLU A 24 -19.18 4.72 -14.75
N GLU A 25 -19.47 5.80 -14.02
CA GLU A 25 -18.52 6.50 -13.16
C GLU A 25 -18.05 5.65 -11.96
N GLU A 26 -18.94 4.81 -11.40
CA GLU A 26 -18.62 3.89 -10.31
C GLU A 26 -17.76 2.73 -10.80
N LEU A 27 -18.08 2.16 -11.96
CA LEU A 27 -17.32 1.10 -12.61
C LEU A 27 -15.91 1.57 -13.00
N ASP A 28 -15.78 2.76 -13.60
CA ASP A 28 -14.50 3.39 -13.88
C ASP A 28 -13.69 3.59 -12.58
N GLY A 29 -14.37 4.00 -11.50
CA GLY A 29 -13.78 4.06 -10.17
C GLY A 29 -13.20 2.74 -9.67
N SER A 30 -13.94 1.65 -9.86
CA SER A 30 -13.53 0.29 -9.47
C SER A 30 -12.38 -0.24 -10.33
N ILE A 31 -12.36 0.01 -11.64
CA ILE A 31 -11.26 -0.37 -12.53
C ILE A 31 -9.96 0.32 -12.10
N ARG A 32 -10.01 1.63 -11.84
CA ARG A 32 -8.83 2.38 -11.36
C ARG A 32 -8.34 1.89 -10.00
N LEU A 33 -9.25 1.44 -9.12
CA LEU A 33 -8.89 0.84 -7.83
C LEU A 33 -8.16 -0.49 -8.04
N LEU A 34 -8.64 -1.31 -8.97
CA LEU A 34 -8.05 -2.59 -9.35
C LEU A 34 -6.63 -2.41 -9.89
N ASP A 35 -6.44 -1.48 -10.83
CA ASP A 35 -5.14 -1.14 -11.40
C ASP A 35 -4.14 -0.67 -10.33
N LEU A 36 -4.61 0.14 -9.39
CA LEU A 36 -3.81 0.58 -8.25
C LEU A 36 -3.40 -0.60 -7.37
N CYS A 37 -4.33 -1.50 -7.03
CA CYS A 37 -4.03 -2.69 -6.25
C CYS A 37 -2.95 -3.54 -6.93
N SER A 38 -3.05 -3.78 -8.23
CA SER A 38 -2.04 -4.51 -9.00
C SER A 38 -0.66 -3.83 -8.97
N ALA A 39 -0.61 -2.51 -9.11
CA ALA A 39 0.63 -1.74 -9.04
C ALA A 39 1.26 -1.77 -7.63
N VAL A 40 0.44 -1.69 -6.59
CA VAL A 40 0.88 -1.76 -5.18
C VAL A 40 1.40 -3.15 -4.85
N ILE A 41 0.69 -4.22 -5.23
CA ILE A 41 1.13 -5.62 -5.05
C ILE A 41 2.47 -5.84 -5.74
N SER A 42 2.64 -5.38 -6.98
CA SER A 42 3.89 -5.51 -7.72
C SER A 42 5.05 -4.78 -7.04
N SER A 43 4.79 -3.60 -6.46
CA SER A 43 5.79 -2.85 -5.69
C SER A 43 6.16 -3.54 -4.37
N LEU A 44 5.18 -4.14 -3.69
CA LEU A 44 5.37 -4.93 -2.47
C LEU A 44 6.23 -6.17 -2.73
N ALA A 45 5.96 -6.88 -3.83
CA ALA A 45 6.75 -8.03 -4.25
C ALA A 45 8.22 -7.65 -4.50
N ALA A 46 8.47 -6.55 -5.22
CA ALA A 46 9.83 -6.04 -5.43
C ALA A 46 10.52 -5.67 -4.10
N MET A 47 9.79 -5.01 -3.17
CA MET A 47 10.32 -4.70 -1.84
C MET A 47 10.71 -5.97 -1.06
N LYS A 48 9.94 -7.05 -1.18
CA LYS A 48 10.25 -8.35 -0.56
C LYS A 48 11.55 -8.95 -1.11
N GLU A 49 11.75 -8.92 -2.43
CA GLU A 49 12.99 -9.38 -3.06
C GLU A 49 14.22 -8.58 -2.59
N HIS A 50 14.06 -7.27 -2.37
CA HIS A 50 15.12 -6.42 -1.80
C HIS A 50 15.43 -6.76 -0.34
N ILE A 51 14.42 -7.09 0.47
CA ILE A 51 14.60 -7.57 1.85
C ILE A 51 15.39 -8.89 1.86
N HIS A 52 15.03 -9.85 1.01
CA HIS A 52 15.77 -11.12 0.88
C HIS A 52 17.22 -10.90 0.45
N SER A 53 17.43 -10.08 -0.58
CA SER A 53 18.76 -9.72 -1.06
C SER A 53 19.60 -9.09 0.05
N LEU A 54 18.97 -8.27 0.89
CA LEU A 54 19.64 -7.63 2.00
C LEU A 54 19.96 -8.61 3.14
N GLN A 55 19.05 -9.52 3.49
CA GLN A 55 19.33 -10.60 4.46
C GLN A 55 20.55 -11.42 4.00
N LEU A 56 20.66 -11.70 2.70
CA LEU A 56 21.80 -12.40 2.13
C LEU A 56 23.10 -11.58 2.26
N ALA A 57 23.06 -10.28 1.95
CA ALA A 57 24.21 -9.39 2.08
C ALA A 57 24.67 -9.25 3.55
N LEU A 58 23.71 -9.17 4.49
CA LEU A 58 23.97 -9.18 5.93
C LEU A 58 24.67 -10.47 6.38
N ARG A 59 24.19 -11.63 5.91
CA ARG A 59 24.80 -12.94 6.20
C ARG A 59 26.22 -13.05 5.64
N LYS A 60 26.43 -12.55 4.42
CA LYS A 60 27.76 -12.50 3.76
C LYS A 60 28.69 -11.43 4.33
N ARG A 61 28.16 -10.52 5.17
CA ARG A 61 28.87 -9.37 5.76
C ARG A 61 29.45 -8.41 4.71
N ASP A 62 28.73 -8.24 3.59
CA ASP A 62 29.13 -7.34 2.50
C ASP A 62 28.51 -5.94 2.69
N ASP A 63 29.26 -5.03 3.31
CA ASP A 63 28.80 -3.69 3.67
C ASP A 63 28.46 -2.82 2.44
N ALA A 64 29.19 -2.98 1.34
CA ALA A 64 28.93 -2.24 0.10
C ALA A 64 27.61 -2.70 -0.52
N ALA A 65 27.37 -4.02 -0.56
CA ALA A 65 26.09 -4.57 -1.01
C ALA A 65 24.93 -4.16 -0.09
N ILE A 66 25.12 -4.14 1.23
CA ILE A 66 24.09 -3.71 2.20
C ILE A 66 23.65 -2.27 1.91
N VAL A 67 24.60 -1.33 1.79
CA VAL A 67 24.28 0.09 1.53
C VAL A 67 23.57 0.26 0.19
N SER A 68 24.04 -0.45 -0.85
CA SER A 68 23.42 -0.44 -2.16
C SER A 68 21.97 -0.93 -2.12
N LYS A 69 21.71 -2.09 -1.51
CA LYS A 69 20.37 -2.68 -1.42
C LYS A 69 19.38 -1.88 -0.58
N VAL A 70 19.86 -1.21 0.48
CA VAL A 70 19.03 -0.27 1.25
C VAL A 70 18.62 0.93 0.39
N ASN A 71 19.54 1.46 -0.43
CA ASN A 71 19.22 2.56 -1.34
C ASN A 71 18.25 2.13 -2.44
N ASP A 72 18.32 0.89 -2.91
CA ASP A 72 17.40 0.34 -3.91
C ASP A 72 15.98 0.12 -3.35
N TYR A 73 15.83 -0.22 -2.06
CA TYR A 73 14.51 -0.46 -1.45
C TYR A 73 13.61 0.79 -1.41
N VAL A 74 14.18 1.95 -1.07
CA VAL A 74 13.40 3.17 -0.77
C VAL A 74 12.60 3.72 -1.98
N PRO A 75 13.14 3.73 -3.22
CA PRO A 75 12.38 4.10 -4.42
C PRO A 75 11.05 3.35 -4.59
N PHE A 76 11.01 2.03 -4.36
CA PHE A 76 9.82 1.22 -4.58
C PHE A 76 8.69 1.58 -3.61
N GLY A 77 9.01 1.70 -2.33
CA GLY A 77 8.03 2.13 -1.33
C GLY A 77 7.50 3.53 -1.62
N ARG A 78 8.36 4.47 -2.06
CA ARG A 78 7.94 5.83 -2.44
C ARG A 78 7.05 5.85 -3.67
N LYS A 79 7.30 4.96 -4.63
CA LYS A 79 6.49 4.83 -5.85
C LYS A 79 5.08 4.35 -5.49
N ALA A 80 4.97 3.25 -4.74
CA ALA A 80 3.67 2.74 -4.27
C ALA A 80 2.91 3.78 -3.42
N GLU A 81 3.60 4.47 -2.50
CA GLU A 81 3.01 5.55 -1.70
C GLU A 81 2.49 6.71 -2.56
N LYS A 82 3.26 7.11 -3.59
CA LYS A 82 2.86 8.16 -4.53
C LYS A 82 1.63 7.76 -5.33
N ASP A 83 1.55 6.53 -5.80
CA ASP A 83 0.43 6.04 -6.61
C ASP A 83 -0.85 5.99 -5.79
N MET A 84 -0.79 5.50 -4.54
CA MET A 84 -1.92 5.54 -3.61
C MET A 84 -2.38 6.98 -3.29
N LYS A 85 -1.44 7.90 -3.01
CA LYS A 85 -1.76 9.32 -2.79
C LYS A 85 -2.40 9.97 -4.02
N SER A 86 -1.98 9.58 -5.22
CA SER A 86 -2.56 10.07 -6.46
C SER A 86 -4.02 9.64 -6.59
N TYR A 87 -4.30 8.35 -6.34
CA TYR A 87 -5.65 7.80 -6.35
C TYR A 87 -6.55 8.41 -5.27
N PHE A 88 -6.07 8.62 -4.04
CA PHE A 88 -6.88 9.28 -3.02
C PHE A 88 -7.24 10.74 -3.38
N ARG A 89 -6.38 11.43 -4.13
CA ARG A 89 -6.69 12.76 -4.65
C ARG A 89 -7.72 12.75 -5.77
N SER A 90 -7.73 11.74 -6.64
CA SER A 90 -8.77 11.61 -7.67
C SER A 90 -10.12 11.21 -7.05
N LEU A 91 -10.13 10.33 -6.05
CA LEU A 91 -11.32 9.99 -5.27
C LEU A 91 -12.02 11.22 -4.67
N LYS A 92 -11.24 12.10 -4.02
CA LYS A 92 -11.79 13.32 -3.38
C LYS A 92 -12.42 14.30 -4.39
N GLN A 93 -12.00 14.27 -5.65
CA GLN A 93 -12.59 15.09 -6.71
C GLN A 93 -13.92 14.51 -7.22
N GLN A 94 -14.19 13.22 -6.96
CA GLN A 94 -15.39 12.51 -7.42
C GLN A 94 -16.54 12.53 -6.39
N GLU A 95 -16.29 12.90 -5.12
CA GLU A 95 -17.31 12.93 -4.04
C GLU A 95 -18.41 14.00 -4.20
N GLY A 96 -18.47 14.73 -5.33
CA GLY A 96 -19.40 15.85 -5.56
C GLY A 96 -20.80 15.49 -6.09
N LYS A 97 -21.13 14.21 -6.28
CA LYS A 97 -22.43 13.77 -6.82
C LYS A 97 -22.83 12.41 -6.27
N ARG A 98 -23.28 12.38 -5.03
CA ARG A 98 -24.12 11.28 -4.56
C ARG A 98 -25.55 11.65 -4.92
N ILE A 99 -26.15 10.86 -5.80
CA ILE A 99 -27.60 10.89 -5.95
C ILE A 99 -28.11 10.19 -4.69
N ASP A 100 -28.83 10.94 -3.88
CA ASP A 100 -29.48 10.48 -2.65
C ASP A 100 -30.71 9.69 -3.08
N ASP A 101 -30.51 8.50 -3.65
CA ASP A 101 -31.59 7.57 -3.97
C ASP A 101 -31.60 6.48 -2.91
N ASP A 102 -32.56 6.66 -2.00
CA ASP A 102 -33.08 5.75 -1.00
C ASP A 102 -33.76 4.55 -1.69
N ASP A 103 -32.98 3.68 -2.35
CA ASP A 103 -33.42 2.37 -2.82
C ASP A 103 -32.41 1.31 -2.33
N ASP A 104 -32.62 0.87 -1.10
CA ASP A 104 -31.77 -0.04 -0.31
C ASP A 104 -31.98 -1.54 -0.66
N ASP A 105 -32.23 -1.87 -1.94
CA ASP A 105 -32.66 -3.23 -2.33
C ASP A 105 -31.78 -3.95 -3.37
N ASP A 106 -30.62 -3.41 -3.78
CA ASP A 106 -29.68 -4.14 -4.65
C ASP A 106 -28.44 -4.62 -3.87
N LEU A 107 -28.60 -5.78 -3.20
CA LEU A 107 -27.56 -6.49 -2.43
C LEU A 107 -26.18 -6.54 -3.11
N PRO A 108 -26.04 -6.78 -4.43
CA PRO A 108 -24.75 -6.79 -5.12
C PRO A 108 -24.06 -5.42 -5.15
N ILE A 109 -24.81 -4.32 -5.35
CA ILE A 109 -24.26 -2.96 -5.37
C ILE A 109 -23.74 -2.60 -3.98
N ARG A 110 -24.51 -2.95 -2.94
CA ARG A 110 -24.12 -2.68 -1.55
C ARG A 110 -22.87 -3.45 -1.14
N LEU A 111 -22.77 -4.73 -1.53
CA LEU A 111 -21.58 -5.55 -1.30
C LEU A 111 -20.34 -5.00 -2.02
N LEU A 112 -20.49 -4.56 -3.28
CA LEU A 112 -19.42 -3.94 -4.05
C LEU A 112 -18.91 -2.66 -3.39
N MET A 113 -19.83 -1.79 -2.93
CA MET A 113 -19.48 -0.58 -2.19
C MET A 113 -18.73 -0.88 -0.91
N GLU A 114 -19.16 -1.88 -0.14
CA GLU A 114 -18.50 -2.30 1.09
C GLU A 114 -17.08 -2.83 0.81
N ALA A 115 -16.92 -3.70 -0.20
CA ALA A 115 -15.62 -4.21 -0.64
C ALA A 115 -14.68 -3.08 -1.10
N LYS A 116 -15.22 -2.06 -1.79
CA LYS A 116 -14.47 -0.86 -2.20
C LYS A 116 -14.02 -0.04 -0.99
N VAL A 117 -14.91 0.20 -0.01
CA VAL A 117 -14.57 0.92 1.23
C VAL A 117 -13.50 0.17 2.03
N ALA A 118 -13.60 -1.15 2.13
CA ALA A 118 -12.62 -2.00 2.78
C ALA A 118 -11.25 -1.92 2.08
N THR A 119 -11.22 -2.05 0.76
CA THR A 119 -10.00 -1.96 -0.06
C THR A 119 -9.33 -0.59 0.07
N VAL A 120 -10.10 0.49 -0.01
CA VAL A 120 -9.58 1.86 0.17
C VAL A 120 -8.99 2.04 1.57
N SER A 121 -9.62 1.49 2.60
CA SER A 121 -9.13 1.54 3.98
C SER A 121 -7.83 0.76 4.16
N LEU A 122 -7.72 -0.43 3.56
CA LEU A 122 -6.49 -1.21 3.55
C LEU A 122 -5.36 -0.45 2.85
N LEU A 123 -5.62 0.12 1.67
CA LEU A 123 -4.62 0.92 0.94
C LEU A 123 -4.15 2.15 1.75
N ARG A 124 -5.00 2.76 2.58
CA ARG A 124 -4.56 3.82 3.51
C ARG A 124 -3.60 3.29 4.57
N LEU A 125 -3.87 2.10 5.13
CA LEU A 125 -2.95 1.42 6.04
C LEU A 125 -1.61 1.11 5.36
N VAL A 126 -1.64 0.58 4.13
CA VAL A 126 -0.43 0.32 3.34
C VAL A 126 0.34 1.62 3.09
N SER A 127 -0.32 2.70 2.69
CA SER A 127 0.32 4.00 2.50
C SER A 127 0.99 4.52 3.77
N SER A 128 0.36 4.36 4.93
CA SER A 128 0.95 4.71 6.22
C SER A 128 2.18 3.87 6.51
N PHE A 129 2.07 2.55 6.36
CA PHE A 129 3.18 1.63 6.52
C PHE A 129 4.37 2.02 5.63
N LEU A 130 4.16 2.22 4.32
CA LEU A 130 5.24 2.63 3.40
C LEU A 130 5.85 3.99 3.76
N SER A 131 5.05 4.93 4.24
CA SER A 131 5.55 6.23 4.72
C SER A 131 6.52 6.05 5.89
N THR A 132 6.22 5.10 6.81
CA THR A 132 7.12 4.78 7.93
C THR A 132 8.40 4.07 7.46
N GLN A 133 8.31 3.22 6.45
CA GLN A 133 9.47 2.46 5.93
C GLN A 133 10.40 3.30 5.08
N THR A 134 9.87 4.23 4.28
CA THR A 134 10.66 5.00 3.30
C THR A 134 11.20 6.32 3.85
N ARG A 135 10.81 6.69 5.07
CA ARG A 135 11.38 7.86 5.76
C ARG A 135 12.89 7.67 5.97
N ARG A 136 13.63 8.79 5.97
CA ARG A 136 15.11 8.80 6.06
C ARG A 136 15.63 7.80 7.12
N PRO A 137 16.78 7.14 6.87
CA PRO A 137 17.28 6.03 7.71
C PRO A 137 17.41 6.35 9.20
N LYS A 138 17.59 7.63 9.57
CA LYS A 138 17.73 8.07 10.97
C LYS A 138 16.46 7.88 11.81
N SER A 139 15.28 7.73 11.20
CA SER A 139 14.00 7.59 11.91
C SER A 139 13.13 6.42 11.43
N SER A 140 13.62 5.57 10.51
CA SER A 140 12.89 4.41 9.99
C SER A 140 13.44 3.10 10.56
N ARG A 141 12.75 1.98 10.30
CA ARG A 141 13.20 0.63 10.65
C ARG A 141 14.57 0.28 10.02
N TRP A 142 15.01 1.06 9.04
CA TRP A 142 16.34 0.99 8.42
C TRP A 142 17.49 1.54 9.28
N SER A 143 17.17 2.24 10.39
CA SER A 143 18.18 2.75 11.34
C SER A 143 19.04 1.63 11.93
N PHE A 144 18.48 0.45 12.16
CA PHE A 144 19.19 -0.72 12.67
C PHE A 144 20.19 -1.28 11.65
N VAL A 145 19.80 -1.35 10.37
CA VAL A 145 20.70 -1.77 9.28
C VAL A 145 21.84 -0.76 9.12
N SER A 146 21.54 0.54 9.17
CA SER A 146 22.56 1.59 9.07
C SER A 146 23.52 1.58 10.27
N LYS A 147 23.01 1.34 11.48
CA LYS A 147 23.82 1.17 12.70
C LYS A 147 24.74 -0.06 12.59
N ALA A 148 24.21 -1.20 12.13
CA ALA A 148 24.99 -2.43 11.96
C ALA A 148 26.18 -2.23 11.00
N VAL A 149 25.98 -1.55 9.87
CA VAL A 149 27.06 -1.22 8.93
C VAL A 149 28.08 -0.25 9.54
N SER A 150 27.60 0.81 10.21
CA SER A 150 28.49 1.81 10.81
C SER A 150 29.35 1.25 11.95
N LYS A 151 28.79 0.41 12.83
CA LYS A 151 29.53 -0.27 13.91
C LYS A 151 30.62 -1.19 13.33
N ARG A 152 30.32 -1.91 12.24
CA ARG A 152 31.30 -2.79 11.58
C ARG A 152 32.47 -2.03 10.98
N LYS A 153 32.21 -0.89 10.33
CA LYS A 153 33.26 -0.01 9.80
C LYS A 153 34.21 0.49 10.90
N VAL A 154 33.69 0.77 12.09
CA VAL A 154 34.49 1.20 13.25
C VAL A 154 35.37 0.05 13.79
N ALA A 155 34.84 -1.18 13.85
CA ALA A 155 35.59 -2.36 14.27
C ALA A 155 36.74 -2.74 13.30
N ALA A 156 36.55 -2.54 11.99
CA ALA A 156 37.61 -2.76 10.99
C ALA A 156 38.73 -1.70 11.00
N SER A 157 38.54 -0.60 11.74
CA SER A 157 39.47 0.54 11.80
C SER A 157 40.23 0.67 13.13
N LYS A 158 39.97 -0.19 14.12
CA LYS A 158 40.62 -0.15 15.43
C LYS A 158 40.97 -1.57 15.90
N GLU A 159 42.25 -1.91 15.87
CA GLU A 159 42.82 -2.87 16.83
C GLU A 159 42.77 -2.21 18.21
N GLU A 160 42.16 -2.93 19.16
CA GLU A 160 42.10 -2.68 20.61
C GLU A 160 41.64 -1.29 21.11
N GLU A 161 40.42 -1.22 21.67
CA GLU A 161 40.25 -0.90 23.10
C GLU A 161 38.81 -1.15 23.56
N HIS A 162 38.70 -1.64 24.79
CA HIS A 162 37.50 -2.00 25.52
C HIS A 162 36.31 -1.05 25.30
N GLY A 163 35.29 -1.55 24.59
CA GLY A 163 33.93 -1.03 24.66
C GLY A 163 32.99 -2.23 24.67
N VAL A 164 32.28 -2.43 25.78
CA VAL A 164 31.31 -3.52 25.97
C VAL A 164 30.43 -3.62 24.73
N ALA A 165 30.61 -4.72 23.99
CA ALA A 165 30.00 -4.93 22.71
C ALA A 165 28.49 -5.04 22.89
N ASP A 166 27.78 -4.00 22.43
CA ASP A 166 26.36 -4.09 22.13
C ASP A 166 26.20 -4.89 20.81
N ASP A 167 26.45 -6.19 20.92
CA ASP A 167 26.30 -7.26 19.90
C ASP A 167 24.83 -7.39 19.43
N ASP A 168 23.90 -6.90 20.26
CA ASP A 168 22.46 -6.92 20.04
C ASP A 168 22.05 -6.28 18.69
N SER A 169 22.70 -5.20 18.27
CA SER A 169 22.34 -4.49 17.02
C SER A 169 22.58 -5.30 15.74
N LEU A 170 23.59 -6.19 15.72
CA LEU A 170 23.86 -7.07 14.56
C LEU A 170 22.89 -8.24 14.50
N LEU A 171 22.45 -8.73 15.67
CA LEU A 171 21.40 -9.75 15.81
C LEU A 171 20.00 -9.19 15.52
N GLN A 172 19.79 -7.89 15.76
CA GLN A 172 18.50 -7.23 15.62
C GLN A 172 18.16 -6.84 14.17
N ALA A 173 19.14 -6.59 13.29
CA ALA A 173 18.85 -6.25 11.90
C ALA A 173 18.10 -7.38 11.14
N PRO A 174 18.54 -8.66 11.17
CA PRO A 174 17.82 -9.76 10.53
C PRO A 174 16.38 -9.95 11.03
N SER A 175 16.14 -9.86 12.34
CA SER A 175 14.80 -10.03 12.93
C SER A 175 13.84 -8.89 12.57
N GLN A 176 14.35 -7.65 12.50
CA GLN A 176 13.57 -6.50 12.02
C GLN A 176 13.21 -6.62 10.54
N LEU A 177 14.11 -7.15 9.70
CA LEU A 177 13.86 -7.46 8.30
C LEU A 177 12.79 -8.54 8.14
N GLN A 178 12.87 -9.61 8.93
CA GLN A 178 11.87 -10.68 8.90
C GLN A 178 10.48 -10.18 9.34
N THR A 179 10.42 -9.33 10.37
CA THR A 179 9.16 -8.68 10.77
C THR A 179 8.57 -7.84 9.63
N LEU A 180 9.42 -7.14 8.88
CA LEU A 180 9.01 -6.32 7.76
C LEU A 180 8.48 -7.18 6.60
N GLU A 181 9.12 -8.30 6.33
CA GLU A 181 8.74 -9.29 5.32
C GLU A 181 7.36 -9.87 5.60
N VAL A 182 7.13 -10.37 6.82
CA VAL A 182 5.82 -10.91 7.26
C VAL A 182 4.73 -9.84 7.16
N GLY A 183 5.05 -8.59 7.51
CA GLY A 183 4.12 -7.47 7.35
C GLY A 183 3.74 -7.21 5.89
N ILE A 184 4.71 -7.28 4.97
CA ILE A 184 4.45 -7.15 3.53
C ILE A 184 3.60 -8.31 3.01
N GLU A 185 3.91 -9.55 3.40
CA GLU A 185 3.14 -10.73 2.99
C GLU A 185 1.69 -10.68 3.46
N GLY A 186 1.44 -10.26 4.70
CA GLY A 186 0.08 -10.07 5.21
C GLY A 186 -0.69 -9.01 4.42
N ILE A 187 -0.02 -7.94 3.98
CA ILE A 187 -0.62 -6.90 3.13
C ILE A 187 -0.92 -7.46 1.73
N GLU A 188 0.03 -8.17 1.11
CA GLU A 188 -0.15 -8.82 -0.19
C GLU A 188 -1.37 -9.75 -0.18
N SER A 189 -1.47 -10.61 0.84
CA SER A 189 -2.59 -11.54 1.01
C SER A 189 -3.92 -10.82 1.22
N GLY A 190 -3.95 -9.78 2.04
CA GLY A 190 -5.16 -8.98 2.27
C GLY A 190 -5.65 -8.29 1.00
N LEU A 191 -4.74 -7.73 0.19
CA LEU A 191 -5.09 -7.11 -1.09
C LEU A 191 -5.56 -8.15 -2.11
N ASP A 192 -4.93 -9.32 -2.21
CA ASP A 192 -5.35 -10.39 -3.12
C ASP A 192 -6.75 -10.92 -2.76
N CYS A 193 -7.04 -11.06 -1.47
CA CYS A 193 -8.37 -11.50 -0.99
C CYS A 193 -9.46 -10.52 -1.43
N LEU A 194 -9.25 -9.22 -1.23
CA LEU A 194 -10.21 -8.19 -1.63
C LEU A 194 -10.33 -8.08 -3.15
N PHE A 195 -9.24 -8.26 -3.88
CA PHE A 195 -9.23 -8.30 -5.35
C PHE A 195 -10.13 -9.42 -5.88
N ARG A 196 -10.09 -10.61 -5.27
CA ARG A 196 -10.96 -11.74 -5.63
C ARG A 196 -12.43 -11.51 -5.28
N GLN A 197 -12.73 -10.63 -4.34
CA GLN A 197 -14.10 -10.26 -3.97
C GLN A 197 -14.67 -9.15 -4.86
N LEU A 198 -13.81 -8.40 -5.55
CA LEU A 198 -14.19 -7.32 -6.47
C LEU A 198 -14.41 -7.80 -7.91
N ILE A 199 -13.97 -9.03 -8.24
CA ILE A 199 -14.15 -9.70 -9.56
C ILE A 199 -15.25 -10.74 -9.45
#